data_AF-A0A0R0AEK3-F1
#
_entry.id   AF-A0A0R0AEK3-F1
#
_cell.length_a   1.000
_cell.length_b   1.000
_cell.length_c   1.000
_cell.angle_alpha   90.00
_cell.angle_beta   90.00
_cell.angle_gamma   90.00
#
_symmetry.space_group_name_H-M   'P 1'
#
loop_
_entity.id
_entity.type
_entity.pdbx_description
1 polymer ?
#
loop_
_entity_poly.entity_id
_entity_poly.type
_entity_poly.pdbx_seq_one_letter_code
_entity_poly.pdbx_strand_id
1 'polypeptide(L)'
;MPAVHPLRKKVAVMIWRLRHWWLDTPSGEAAQKYVFAFSVLASVIQFVRLAVMALIPAAPAKPIEAIWPLWVINLIVMVVVAAISYAMRPKPETPKPLAGEAPTVEDGQSVKHHFGTVWVEDEFILAWKVTGTVPIKSKGGKK
;
A
#
# COMPACT_ATOMS: atom_id res chain seq x y z
N MET A 1 -26.48 6.77 -22.83
CA MET A 1 -25.76 5.87 -21.92
C MET A 1 -25.88 4.44 -22.47
N PRO A 2 -24.81 3.74 -22.84
CA PRO A 2 -24.91 2.40 -23.43
C PRO A 2 -25.44 1.40 -22.40
N ALA A 3 -26.41 0.57 -22.80
CA ALA A 3 -27.01 -0.45 -21.95
C ALA A 3 -25.96 -1.50 -21.54
N VAL A 4 -25.62 -1.55 -20.25
CA VAL A 4 -24.65 -2.50 -19.72
C VAL A 4 -25.27 -3.89 -19.68
N HIS A 5 -24.68 -4.84 -20.41
CA HIS A 5 -25.10 -6.25 -20.46
C HIS A 5 -25.30 -6.84 -19.04
N PRO A 6 -26.38 -7.58 -18.76
CA PRO A 6 -26.71 -8.07 -17.41
C PRO A 6 -25.63 -8.96 -16.80
N LEU A 7 -24.89 -9.72 -17.63
CA LEU A 7 -23.75 -10.53 -17.15
C LEU A 7 -22.62 -9.67 -16.57
N ARG A 8 -22.37 -8.50 -17.16
CA ARG A 8 -21.29 -7.59 -16.73
C ARG A 8 -21.59 -7.01 -15.35
N LYS A 9 -22.88 -6.79 -15.03
CA LYS A 9 -23.32 -6.41 -13.67
C LYS A 9 -23.10 -7.54 -12.68
N LYS A 10 -23.46 -8.78 -13.02
CA LYS A 10 -23.26 -9.96 -12.13
C LYS A 10 -21.79 -10.19 -11.82
N VAL A 11 -20.92 -10.13 -12.83
CA VAL A 11 -19.46 -10.27 -12.66
C VAL A 11 -18.91 -9.16 -11.77
N ALA A 12 -19.32 -7.90 -11.98
CA ALA A 12 -18.89 -6.79 -11.13
C ALA A 12 -19.27 -7.00 -9.66
N VAL A 13 -20.48 -7.50 -9.38
CA VAL A 13 -20.93 -7.82 -8.01
C VAL A 13 -20.13 -8.98 -7.41
N MET A 14 -19.85 -10.04 -8.18
CA MET A 14 -19.04 -11.16 -7.70
C MET A 14 -17.60 -10.72 -7.38
N ILE A 15 -16.97 -9.93 -8.25
CA ILE A 15 -15.63 -9.37 -8.02
C ILE A 15 -15.63 -8.47 -6.78
N TRP A 16 -16.66 -7.63 -6.62
CA TRP A 16 -16.77 -6.77 -5.45
C TRP A 16 -16.90 -7.57 -4.16
N ARG A 17 -17.74 -8.62 -4.14
CA ARG A 17 -17.88 -9.52 -2.98
C ARG A 17 -16.59 -10.26 -2.67
N LEU A 18 -15.90 -10.78 -3.67
CA LEU A 18 -14.61 -11.47 -3.50
C LEU A 18 -13.56 -10.51 -2.92
N ARG A 19 -13.46 -9.29 -3.47
CA ARG A 19 -12.54 -8.26 -2.97
C ARG A 19 -12.87 -7.88 -1.53
N HIS A 20 -14.14 -7.64 -1.24
CA HIS A 20 -14.60 -7.29 0.10
C HIS A 20 -14.27 -8.40 1.09
N TRP A 21 -14.53 -9.66 0.72
CA TRP A 21 -14.17 -10.81 1.55
C TRP A 21 -12.65 -10.91 1.76
N TRP A 22 -11.85 -10.75 0.71
CA TRP A 22 -10.39 -10.89 0.77
C TRP A 22 -9.70 -9.78 1.56
N LEU A 23 -10.19 -8.53 1.49
CA LEU A 23 -9.52 -7.36 2.08
C LEU A 23 -10.14 -6.87 3.39
N ASP A 24 -11.46 -6.93 3.53
CA ASP A 24 -12.17 -6.21 4.59
C ASP A 24 -12.69 -7.13 5.71
N THR A 25 -12.55 -8.46 5.59
CA THR A 25 -13.03 -9.41 6.61
C THR A 25 -11.88 -10.07 7.38
N PRO A 26 -12.05 -10.38 8.69
CA PRO A 26 -11.03 -11.10 9.47
C PRO A 26 -10.68 -12.48 8.91
N SER A 27 -11.64 -13.16 8.27
CA SER A 27 -11.40 -14.45 7.62
C SER A 27 -10.54 -14.31 6.35
N GLY A 28 -10.66 -13.20 5.62
CA GLY A 28 -9.78 -12.85 4.50
C GLY A 28 -8.33 -12.62 4.94
N GLU A 29 -8.10 -11.94 6.07
CA GLU A 29 -6.76 -11.75 6.62
C GLU A 29 -6.09 -13.09 7.00
N ALA A 30 -6.84 -14.01 7.61
CA ALA A 30 -6.35 -15.35 7.90
C ALA A 30 -6.03 -16.12 6.62
N ALA A 31 -6.91 -16.07 5.62
CA ALA A 31 -6.69 -16.70 4.31
C ALA A 31 -5.41 -16.17 3.63
N GLN A 32 -5.14 -14.86 3.68
CA GLN A 32 -3.92 -14.28 3.16
C GLN A 32 -2.67 -14.85 3.85
N LYS A 33 -2.69 -14.99 5.18
CA LYS A 33 -1.58 -15.59 5.95
C LYS A 33 -1.36 -17.05 5.56
N TYR A 34 -2.42 -17.84 5.41
CA TYR A 34 -2.31 -19.22 4.96
C TYR A 34 -1.78 -19.33 3.54
N VAL A 35 -2.30 -18.53 2.59
CA VAL A 35 -1.82 -18.52 1.20
C VAL A 35 -0.33 -18.14 1.14
N PHE A 36 0.10 -17.17 1.95
CA PHE A 36 1.51 -16.83 2.07
C PHE A 36 2.35 -17.97 2.66
N ALA A 37 1.89 -18.61 3.74
CA ALA A 37 2.58 -19.75 4.33
C ALA A 37 2.70 -20.93 3.34
N PHE A 38 1.64 -21.22 2.59
CA PHE A 38 1.63 -22.26 1.56
C PHE A 38 2.56 -21.93 0.39
N SER A 39 2.62 -20.67 -0.06
CA SER A 39 3.52 -20.28 -1.16
C SER A 39 4.99 -20.37 -0.75
N VAL A 40 5.33 -20.02 0.48
CA VAL A 40 6.68 -20.19 1.04
C VAL A 40 7.03 -21.68 1.12
N LEU A 41 6.13 -22.51 1.67
CA LEU A 41 6.34 -23.94 1.79
C LEU A 41 6.50 -24.62 0.42
N ALA A 42 5.66 -24.28 -0.55
CA ALA A 42 5.78 -24.78 -1.93
C ALA A 42 7.13 -24.39 -2.56
N SER A 43 7.59 -23.16 -2.32
CA SER A 43 8.89 -22.69 -2.81
C SER A 43 10.04 -23.48 -2.20
N VAL A 44 10.02 -23.71 -0.87
CA VAL A 44 11.03 -24.54 -0.18
C VAL A 44 11.06 -25.96 -0.74
N ILE A 45 9.91 -26.58 -0.96
CA ILE A 45 9.82 -27.92 -1.57
C ILE A 45 10.43 -27.91 -2.98
N GLN A 46 10.16 -26.87 -3.76
CA GLN A 46 10.71 -26.70 -5.11
C GLN A 46 12.25 -26.59 -5.09
N PHE A 47 12.79 -25.83 -4.14
CA PHE A 47 14.25 -25.72 -3.93
C PHE A 47 14.87 -27.05 -3.50
N VAL A 48 14.24 -27.78 -2.58
CA VAL A 48 14.71 -29.11 -2.16
C VAL A 48 14.71 -30.08 -3.34
N ARG A 49 13.65 -30.09 -4.16
CA ARG A 49 13.60 -30.90 -5.38
C ARG A 49 14.74 -30.56 -6.35
N LEU A 50 15.02 -29.27 -6.53
CA LEU A 50 16.13 -28.80 -7.37
C LEU A 50 17.50 -29.24 -6.82
N ALA A 51 17.72 -29.11 -5.52
CA ALA A 51 18.95 -29.53 -4.86
C ALA A 51 19.18 -31.05 -5.00
N VAL A 52 18.13 -31.85 -4.80
CA VAL A 52 18.18 -33.32 -4.99
C VAL A 52 18.50 -33.66 -6.44
N MET A 53 17.86 -32.99 -7.41
CA MET A 53 18.13 -33.24 -8.84
C MET A 53 19.54 -32.83 -9.26
N ALA A 54 20.15 -31.83 -8.62
CA ALA A 54 21.55 -31.44 -8.87
C ALA A 54 22.57 -32.44 -8.29
N LEU A 55 22.19 -33.20 -7.25
CA LEU A 55 23.03 -34.24 -6.64
C LEU A 55 22.98 -35.57 -7.41
N ILE A 56 21.94 -35.80 -8.23
CA ILE A 56 21.82 -36.98 -9.08
C ILE A 56 22.47 -36.67 -10.44
N PRO A 57 23.49 -37.42 -10.88
CA PRO A 57 24.11 -37.18 -12.19
C PRO A 57 23.06 -37.32 -13.30
N ALA A 58 22.99 -36.30 -14.17
CA ALA A 58 21.98 -36.14 -15.20
C ALA A 58 21.94 -37.36 -16.14
N ALA A 59 20.77 -38.01 -16.22
CA ALA A 59 20.46 -38.91 -17.33
C ALA A 59 20.52 -38.11 -18.66
N PRO A 60 21.00 -38.71 -19.77
CA PRO A 60 21.14 -38.01 -21.05
C PRO A 60 19.78 -37.42 -21.48
N ALA A 61 19.75 -36.09 -21.60
CA ALA A 61 18.54 -35.30 -21.65
C ALA A 61 17.70 -35.58 -22.91
N LYS A 62 16.43 -35.96 -22.70
CA LYS A 62 15.38 -35.75 -23.69
C LYS A 62 15.02 -34.25 -23.67
N PRO A 63 14.89 -33.57 -24.83
CA PRO A 63 14.71 -32.11 -24.89
C PRO A 63 13.43 -31.62 -24.19
N ILE A 64 12.42 -32.49 -24.04
CA ILE A 64 11.14 -32.18 -23.38
C ILE A 64 11.29 -31.98 -21.87
N GLU A 65 12.25 -32.66 -21.23
CA GLU A 65 12.41 -32.62 -19.77
C GLU A 65 13.16 -31.36 -19.29
N ALA A 66 13.81 -30.62 -20.20
CA ALA A 66 14.51 -29.37 -19.88
C ALA A 66 13.56 -28.15 -19.72
N ILE A 67 12.33 -28.23 -20.23
CA ILE A 67 11.35 -27.13 -20.13
C ILE A 67 10.86 -26.95 -18.68
N TRP A 68 10.69 -28.07 -17.97
CA TRP A 68 10.23 -28.08 -16.57
C TRP A 68 11.18 -27.32 -15.61
N PRO A 69 12.50 -27.61 -15.56
CA PRO A 69 13.43 -26.90 -14.68
C PRO A 69 13.61 -25.41 -15.06
N LEU A 70 13.54 -25.06 -16.34
CA LEU A 70 13.62 -23.65 -16.77
C LEU A 70 12.44 -22.83 -16.23
N TRP A 71 11.23 -23.39 -16.20
CA TRP A 71 10.07 -22.70 -15.65
C TRP A 71 10.16 -22.50 -14.12
N VAL A 72 10.75 -23.47 -13.42
CA VAL A 72 11.03 -23.38 -11.98
C VAL A 72 12.05 -22.29 -11.66
N ILE A 73 13.14 -22.21 -12.42
CA ILE A 73 14.15 -21.15 -12.25
C ILE A 73 13.53 -19.76 -12.45
N ASN A 74 12.71 -19.59 -13.49
CA ASN A 74 12.03 -18.32 -13.75
C ASN A 74 11.07 -17.92 -12.59
N LEU A 75 10.35 -18.88 -12.00
CA LEU A 75 9.52 -18.63 -10.82
C LEU A 75 10.35 -18.15 -9.62
N ILE A 76 11.50 -18.77 -9.38
CA ILE A 76 12.41 -18.36 -8.30
C ILE A 76 12.91 -16.93 -8.54
N VAL A 77 13.38 -16.63 -9.75
CA VAL A 77 13.86 -15.29 -10.12
C VAL A 77 12.74 -14.25 -9.91
N MET A 78 11.50 -14.57 -10.29
CA MET A 78 10.35 -13.68 -10.09
C MET A 78 10.11 -13.37 -8.60
N VAL A 79 10.15 -14.39 -7.72
CA VAL A 79 9.97 -14.22 -6.28
C VAL A 79 11.09 -13.36 -5.68
N VAL A 80 12.35 -13.60 -6.09
CA VAL A 80 13.51 -12.84 -5.61
C VAL A 80 13.40 -11.37 -6.03
N VAL A 81 13.09 -11.09 -7.30
CA VAL A 81 12.93 -9.71 -7.80
C VAL A 81 11.78 -9.00 -7.08
N ALA A 82 10.66 -9.70 -6.83
CA ALA A 82 9.54 -9.15 -6.08
C ALA A 82 9.93 -8.81 -4.62
N ALA A 83 10.70 -9.67 -3.96
CA ALA A 83 11.20 -9.42 -2.61
C ALA A 83 12.15 -8.22 -2.55
N ILE A 84 13.07 -8.10 -3.52
CA ILE A 84 13.98 -6.96 -3.63
C ILE A 84 13.20 -5.66 -3.88
N SER A 85 12.25 -5.67 -4.80
CA SER A 85 11.39 -4.51 -5.09
C SER A 85 10.61 -4.04 -3.85
N TYR A 86 10.12 -4.99 -3.05
CA TYR A 86 9.48 -4.68 -1.78
C TYR A 86 10.45 -4.06 -0.77
N ALA A 87 11.67 -4.59 -0.66
CA ALA A 87 12.69 -4.07 0.25
C ALA A 87 13.22 -2.68 -0.16
N MET A 88 13.32 -2.42 -1.45
CA MET A 88 13.79 -1.13 -2.01
C MET A 88 12.68 -0.08 -2.10
N ARG A 89 11.43 -0.41 -1.76
CA ARG A 89 10.33 0.54 -1.83
C ARG A 89 10.57 1.69 -0.84
N PRO A 90 10.67 2.96 -1.29
CA PRO A 90 10.87 4.08 -0.39
C PRO A 90 9.67 4.22 0.55
N LYS A 91 9.96 4.38 1.85
CA LYS A 91 8.94 4.57 2.87
C LYS A 91 8.25 5.92 2.61
N PRO A 92 6.91 5.98 2.53
CA PRO A 92 6.22 7.26 2.36
C PRO A 92 6.62 8.22 3.50
N GLU A 93 7.07 9.42 3.15
CA GLU A 93 7.40 10.42 4.14
C GLU A 93 6.15 10.79 4.93
N THR A 94 6.27 10.81 6.26
CA THR A 94 5.19 11.29 7.14
C THR A 94 4.92 12.76 6.81
N PRO A 95 3.65 13.16 6.59
CA PRO A 95 3.32 14.55 6.28
C PRO A 95 3.84 15.44 7.41
N LYS A 96 4.74 16.36 7.07
CA LYS A 96 5.25 17.37 8.01
C LYS A 96 4.09 18.31 8.35
N PRO A 97 3.86 18.64 9.63
CA PRO A 97 2.83 19.60 10.00
C PRO A 97 3.12 20.94 9.34
N LEU A 98 2.06 21.56 8.80
CA LEU A 98 2.13 22.88 8.17
C LEU A 98 2.60 23.90 9.23
N ALA A 99 3.85 24.33 9.16
CA ALA A 99 4.33 25.50 9.89
C ALA A 99 3.89 26.74 9.09
N GLY A 100 2.62 27.12 9.21
CA GLY A 100 2.17 28.40 8.69
C GLY A 100 2.79 29.52 9.52
N GLU A 101 3.43 30.49 8.87
CA GLU A 101 3.78 31.77 9.49
C GLU A 101 2.48 32.40 9.99
N ALA A 102 2.26 32.35 11.30
CA ALA A 102 1.12 32.98 11.92
C ALA A 102 1.34 34.49 11.87
N PRO A 103 0.35 35.29 11.41
CA PRO A 103 0.45 36.75 11.50
C PRO A 103 0.58 37.12 12.98
N THR A 104 1.71 37.72 13.34
CA THR A 104 2.01 38.14 14.71
C THR A 104 1.24 39.42 15.02
N VAL A 105 0.43 39.40 16.07
CA VAL A 105 -0.25 40.58 16.61
C VAL A 105 0.57 41.09 17.80
N GLU A 106 0.83 42.40 17.85
CA GLU A 106 1.42 43.07 19.02
C GLU A 106 0.40 43.14 20.16
N ASP A 107 0.79 42.71 21.37
CA ASP A 107 -0.12 42.66 22.52
C ASP A 107 -0.48 44.09 22.97
N GLY A 108 -1.77 44.44 22.94
CA GLY A 108 -2.28 45.77 23.28
C GLY A 108 -2.91 46.58 22.14
N GLN A 109 -3.00 46.05 20.91
CA GLN A 109 -3.64 46.74 19.79
C GLN A 109 -5.18 46.80 19.97
N SER A 110 -5.76 48.00 19.86
CA SER A 110 -7.21 48.21 20.01
C SER A 110 -7.99 47.71 18.78
N VAL A 111 -9.17 47.10 19.02
CA VAL A 111 -10.06 46.62 17.96
C VAL A 111 -10.64 47.81 17.21
N LYS A 112 -10.24 47.99 15.95
CA LYS A 112 -10.77 49.04 15.07
C LYS A 112 -12.12 48.60 14.50
N HIS A 113 -13.16 49.39 14.76
CA HIS A 113 -14.48 49.18 14.15
C HIS A 113 -14.62 50.08 12.91
N HIS A 114 -14.72 49.48 11.73
CA HIS A 114 -14.99 50.18 10.48
C HIS A 114 -16.45 49.98 10.08
N PHE A 115 -17.15 51.08 9.77
CA PHE A 115 -18.53 51.06 9.26
C PHE A 115 -18.55 51.63 7.83
N GLY A 116 -19.14 50.90 6.90
CA GLY A 116 -19.21 51.26 5.48
C GLY A 116 -18.14 50.59 4.61
N THR A 117 -18.10 50.93 3.32
CA THR A 117 -17.17 50.33 2.33
C THR A 117 -15.87 51.14 2.29
N VAL A 118 -14.86 50.70 3.04
CA VAL A 118 -13.55 51.36 3.12
C VAL A 118 -12.46 50.32 2.86
N TRP A 119 -11.43 50.70 2.11
CA TRP A 119 -10.25 49.88 1.92
C TRP A 119 -9.36 49.96 3.17
N VAL A 120 -9.04 48.80 3.75
CA VAL A 120 -8.20 48.68 4.95
C VAL A 120 -6.92 47.95 4.56
N GLU A 121 -5.77 48.53 4.88
CA GLU A 121 -4.44 48.01 4.55
C GLU A 121 -3.89 47.04 5.62
N ASP A 122 -4.52 47.02 6.80
CA ASP A 122 -4.06 46.34 8.01
C ASP A 122 -5.01 45.15 8.33
N GLU A 123 -4.57 43.92 8.07
CA GLU A 123 -5.38 42.71 8.25
C GLU A 123 -5.25 42.17 9.69
N PHE A 124 -6.23 42.51 10.52
CA PHE A 124 -6.28 42.08 11.92
C PHE A 124 -7.18 40.84 12.09
N ILE A 125 -6.58 39.67 12.29
CA ILE A 125 -7.29 38.41 12.48
C ILE A 125 -7.33 38.04 13.97
N LEU A 126 -8.49 38.28 14.61
CA LEU A 126 -8.72 38.02 16.04
C LEU A 126 -8.70 36.54 16.45
N ALA A 127 -8.87 35.62 15.51
CA ALA A 127 -8.97 34.19 15.79
C ALA A 127 -8.33 33.35 14.69
N TRP A 128 -6.99 33.44 14.56
CA TRP A 128 -6.25 32.52 13.70
C TRP A 128 -6.15 31.15 14.37
N LYS A 129 -6.81 30.15 13.79
CA LYS A 129 -6.65 28.75 14.19
C LYS A 129 -5.74 28.06 13.19
N VAL A 130 -4.59 27.59 13.65
CA VAL A 130 -3.70 26.73 12.84
C VAL A 130 -4.49 25.48 12.43
N THR A 131 -4.94 25.46 11.18
CA THR A 131 -5.60 24.29 10.59
C THR A 131 -4.49 23.37 10.07
N GLY A 132 -3.79 22.74 11.00
CA GLY A 132 -2.79 21.72 10.71
C GLY A 132 -3.41 20.34 10.68
N THR A 133 -2.93 19.47 9.79
CA THR A 133 -3.12 18.03 9.88
C THR A 133 -2.36 17.50 11.09
N VAL A 134 -3.07 16.84 12.00
CA VAL A 134 -2.46 16.17 13.16
C VAL A 134 -1.61 15.01 12.63
N PRO A 135 -0.30 14.91 12.97
CA PRO A 135 0.51 13.78 12.55
C PRO A 135 -0.04 12.49 13.15
N ILE A 136 -0.22 11.46 12.32
CA ILE A 136 -0.62 10.12 12.75
C ILE A 136 0.43 9.60 13.72
N LYS A 137 0.08 9.41 15.00
CA LYS A 137 0.98 8.86 16.02
C LYS A 137 1.50 7.50 15.55
N SER A 138 2.82 7.39 15.34
CA SER A 138 3.48 6.15 14.92
C SER A 138 3.48 5.05 15.99
N LYS A 139 3.17 5.40 17.25
CA LYS A 139 3.01 4.46 18.37
C LYS A 139 1.61 4.55 18.96
N GLY A 140 0.65 4.00 18.24
CA GLY A 140 -0.67 3.60 18.75
C GLY A 140 -0.76 2.07 18.84
N GLY A 141 0.29 1.41 19.36
CA GLY A 141 0.23 -0.02 19.64
C GLY A 141 -0.79 -0.26 20.75
N LYS A 142 -1.85 -1.04 20.46
CA LYS A 142 -2.78 -1.54 21.46
C LYS A 142 -2.00 -2.21 22.59
N LYS A 143 -2.30 -1.82 23.84
CA LYS A 143 -2.17 -2.76 24.96
C LYS A 143 -3.24 -3.84 24.81
#